data_AF-A0A6I4UWA6-F1
#
_entry.id   AF-A0A6I4UWA6-F1
#
_cell.length_a   1.000
_cell.length_b   1.000
_cell.length_c   1.000
_cell.angle_alpha   90.00
_cell.angle_beta   90.00
_cell.angle_gamma   90.00
#
_symmetry.space_group_name_H-M   'P 1'
#
loop_
_entity.id
_entity.type
_entity.pdbx_description
1 polymer ?
#
loop_
_entity_poly.entity_id
_entity_poly.type
_entity_poly.pdbx_seq_one_letter_code
_entity_poly.pdbx_strand_id
1 'polypeptide(L)'
;MNIDRHPGERRDRGLPGGTLLNAPRGQRSRIRSGTTAVLAALALAGCAASAQDGGAETAAGEQPTGSAPHANAAAPPPAGGPPPAPKPITLASRSGASGGEALYVEHCMSCHGPNGMGTGLLARRVQPALLEARDNLAAQYVIVAARRGIGNMPPIPRGEVSDAELQAIADYLAAGPHEAAR
;
A
#
# COMPACT_ATOMS: atom_id res chain seq x y z
N MET A 1 -10.83 39.87 39.52
CA MET A 1 -9.77 39.10 38.83
C MET A 1 -9.04 40.05 37.91
N ASN A 2 -7.78 40.37 38.20
CA ASN A 2 -6.97 41.24 37.33
C ASN A 2 -6.38 40.42 36.18
N ILE A 3 -6.31 41.02 35.00
CA ILE A 3 -5.66 40.46 33.81
C ILE A 3 -4.47 41.37 33.51
N ASP A 4 -3.30 40.98 34.00
CA ASP A 4 -2.04 41.64 33.67
C ASP A 4 -1.52 41.15 32.32
N ARG A 5 -1.46 42.09 31.36
CA ARG A 5 -0.90 41.87 30.03
C ARG A 5 0.60 42.15 30.05
N HIS A 6 1.42 41.11 29.94
CA HIS A 6 2.85 41.25 29.62
C HIS A 6 3.10 41.27 28.10
N PRO A 7 3.66 42.34 27.53
CA PRO A 7 4.20 42.35 26.17
C PRO A 7 5.71 42.02 26.18
N GLY A 8 6.05 40.74 26.24
CA GLY A 8 7.43 40.24 26.23
C GLY A 8 8.03 40.13 24.82
N GLU A 9 8.55 41.26 24.34
CA GLU A 9 9.66 41.48 23.37
C GLU A 9 9.85 40.59 22.12
N ARG A 10 10.16 41.27 21.00
CA ARG A 10 10.37 40.65 19.68
C ARG A 10 11.71 39.95 19.58
N ARG A 11 11.71 38.83 18.87
CA ARG A 11 12.92 38.21 18.32
C ARG A 11 13.47 39.10 17.20
N ASP A 12 14.71 39.56 17.31
CA ASP A 12 15.54 39.93 16.17
C ASP A 12 17.03 39.82 16.57
N ARG A 13 17.69 38.74 16.14
CA ARG A 13 19.14 38.67 16.03
C ARG A 13 19.46 38.11 14.65
N GLY A 14 19.99 38.97 13.80
CA GLY A 14 20.31 38.62 12.41
C GLY A 14 21.44 37.61 12.31
N LEU A 15 21.37 36.78 11.26
CA LEU A 15 22.50 36.00 10.78
C LEU A 15 23.18 36.80 9.65
N PRO A 16 24.49 37.07 9.71
CA PRO A 16 25.21 37.70 8.61
C PRO A 16 25.35 36.73 7.43
N GLY A 17 25.39 37.30 6.21
CA GLY A 17 25.46 36.54 4.96
C GLY A 17 26.87 36.08 4.56
N GLY A 18 26.93 35.43 3.39
CA GLY A 18 28.10 34.74 2.84
C GLY A 18 27.86 33.23 2.82
N THR A 19 28.07 32.49 1.72
CA THR A 19 28.80 32.82 0.49
C THR A 19 28.18 32.11 -0.71
N LEU A 20 27.87 32.86 -1.78
CA LEU A 20 27.52 32.29 -3.08
C LEU A 20 28.79 31.77 -3.78
N LEU A 21 29.14 30.50 -3.59
CA LEU A 21 30.16 29.84 -4.42
C LEU A 21 29.49 29.12 -5.60
N ASN A 22 29.52 29.80 -6.74
CA ASN A 22 28.93 29.38 -8.01
C ASN A 22 29.81 28.30 -8.67
N ALA A 23 29.31 27.06 -8.75
CA ALA A 23 30.05 25.95 -9.35
C ALA A 23 30.12 26.05 -10.90
N PRO A 24 31.24 25.65 -11.53
CA PRO A 24 31.43 25.83 -12.97
C PRO A 24 30.53 24.91 -13.81
N ARG A 25 29.95 25.48 -14.87
CA ARG A 25 29.18 24.74 -15.87
C ARG A 25 30.11 23.96 -16.82
N GLY A 26 30.14 22.65 -16.68
CA GLY A 26 30.72 21.68 -17.62
C GLY A 26 30.24 20.27 -17.26
N GLN A 27 30.01 19.34 -18.18
CA GLN A 27 30.18 19.33 -19.63
C GLN A 27 29.09 18.44 -20.23
N ARG A 28 28.47 18.84 -21.36
CA ARG A 28 27.41 18.04 -22.01
C ARG A 28 28.01 16.85 -22.76
N SER A 29 28.27 15.73 -22.06
CA SER A 29 28.62 14.46 -22.71
C SER A 29 27.43 13.91 -23.48
N ARG A 30 27.45 14.12 -24.81
CA ARG A 30 26.51 13.50 -25.75
C ARG A 30 26.88 12.01 -25.89
N ILE A 31 26.32 11.15 -25.04
CA ILE A 31 26.49 9.70 -25.22
C ILE A 31 25.49 9.22 -26.28
N ARG A 32 26.12 8.90 -27.42
CA ARG A 32 25.62 8.37 -28.69
C ARG A 32 24.46 7.37 -28.55
N SER A 33 23.41 7.60 -29.35
CA SER A 33 22.30 6.66 -29.54
C SER A 33 22.78 5.27 -29.95
N GLY A 34 22.31 4.24 -29.25
CA GLY A 34 22.50 2.84 -29.60
C GLY A 34 21.14 2.16 -29.79
N THR A 35 20.62 2.17 -31.01
CA THR A 35 19.41 1.44 -31.38
C THR A 35 19.71 -0.06 -31.47
N THR A 36 19.14 -0.86 -30.57
CA THR A 36 18.96 -2.31 -30.79
C THR A 36 17.47 -2.61 -30.89
N ALA A 37 17.07 -3.12 -32.05
CA ALA A 37 15.67 -3.29 -32.40
C ALA A 37 15.00 -4.42 -31.60
N VAL A 38 13.71 -4.24 -31.35
CA VAL A 38 12.79 -5.25 -30.83
C VAL A 38 12.74 -6.46 -31.76
N LEU A 39 12.92 -7.65 -31.20
CA LEU A 39 12.54 -8.93 -31.83
C LEU A 39 11.71 -9.75 -30.83
N ALA A 40 10.46 -9.34 -30.67
CA ALA A 40 9.46 -10.09 -29.91
C ALA A 40 8.91 -11.21 -30.80
N ALA A 41 9.34 -12.45 -30.55
CA ALA A 41 8.73 -13.62 -31.18
C ALA A 41 7.53 -14.08 -30.33
N LEU A 42 6.33 -13.93 -30.88
CA LEU A 42 5.11 -14.51 -30.31
C LEU A 42 5.18 -16.04 -30.42
N ALA A 43 4.94 -16.74 -29.31
CA ALA A 43 4.54 -18.15 -29.32
C ALA A 43 3.26 -18.29 -28.49
N LEU A 44 2.15 -18.60 -29.17
CA LEU A 44 0.87 -18.84 -28.51
C LEU A 44 0.84 -20.24 -27.91
N ALA A 45 0.59 -20.32 -26.60
CA ALA A 45 -0.02 -21.47 -25.95
C ALA A 45 -1.06 -20.90 -24.96
N GLY A 46 -2.30 -21.37 -24.89
CA GLY A 46 -2.86 -22.58 -25.49
C GLY A 46 -3.91 -23.11 -24.52
N CYS A 47 -5.09 -22.48 -24.50
CA CYS A 47 -6.12 -22.77 -23.50
C CYS A 47 -7.02 -23.93 -23.94
N ALA A 48 -7.01 -25.04 -23.19
CA ALA A 48 -8.08 -26.04 -23.14
C ALA A 48 -8.02 -26.69 -21.74
N ALA A 49 -8.97 -26.40 -20.86
CA ALA A 49 -10.28 -27.07 -20.73
C ALA A 49 -10.18 -28.29 -19.79
N SER A 50 -10.59 -28.08 -18.54
CA SER A 50 -10.67 -29.10 -17.50
C SER A 50 -11.87 -30.03 -17.71
N ALA A 51 -11.60 -31.33 -17.83
CA ALA A 51 -12.61 -32.37 -17.69
C ALA A 51 -12.96 -32.57 -16.21
N GLN A 52 -14.22 -32.86 -15.92
CA GLN A 52 -14.73 -33.24 -14.60
C GLN A 52 -15.74 -34.37 -14.80
N ASP A 53 -15.26 -35.61 -14.78
CA ASP A 53 -16.11 -36.80 -14.84
C ASP A 53 -16.68 -37.15 -13.46
N GLY A 54 -17.83 -37.83 -13.49
CA GLY A 54 -18.74 -38.02 -12.36
C GLY A 54 -18.25 -38.89 -11.19
N GLY A 55 -19.17 -39.12 -10.25
CA GLY A 55 -18.92 -39.97 -9.09
C GLY A 55 -19.94 -39.73 -7.97
N ALA A 56 -21.07 -40.42 -8.03
CA ALA A 56 -21.99 -40.51 -6.90
C ALA A 56 -21.80 -41.86 -6.21
N GLU A 57 -21.59 -41.86 -4.90
CA GLU A 57 -21.76 -43.05 -4.05
C GLU A 57 -22.63 -42.72 -2.85
N THR A 58 -23.38 -43.72 -2.39
CA THR A 58 -24.57 -43.60 -1.54
C THR A 58 -24.41 -44.36 -0.22
N ALA A 59 -25.40 -44.19 0.68
CA ALA A 59 -25.65 -44.95 1.91
C ALA A 59 -24.71 -44.66 3.11
N ALA A 60 -25.17 -44.74 4.36
CA ALA A 60 -26.52 -44.73 4.95
C ALA A 60 -26.41 -44.42 6.47
N GLY A 61 -27.50 -44.02 7.14
CA GLY A 61 -27.45 -43.75 8.59
C GLY A 61 -28.67 -43.11 9.24
N GLU A 62 -29.82 -43.79 9.17
CA GLU A 62 -30.99 -43.80 10.08
C GLU A 62 -31.58 -42.53 10.77
N GLN A 63 -32.92 -42.54 10.87
CA GLN A 63 -33.86 -41.56 11.47
C GLN A 63 -33.90 -41.62 13.02
N PRO A 64 -34.74 -40.86 13.81
CA PRO A 64 -35.89 -39.98 13.48
C PRO A 64 -35.85 -38.60 14.25
N THR A 65 -36.87 -37.74 14.44
CA THR A 65 -38.34 -37.80 14.23
C THR A 65 -38.97 -36.39 14.07
N GLY A 66 -40.08 -36.27 13.32
CA GLY A 66 -41.33 -35.58 13.72
C GLY A 66 -41.41 -34.04 13.86
N SER A 67 -41.98 -33.35 12.86
CA SER A 67 -43.01 -32.29 13.03
C SER A 67 -43.69 -31.90 11.70
N ALA A 68 -44.87 -31.28 11.78
CA ALA A 68 -45.86 -31.12 10.70
C ALA A 68 -45.48 -30.13 9.56
N PRO A 69 -46.12 -30.24 8.37
CA PRO A 69 -45.72 -29.46 7.19
C PRO A 69 -46.15 -27.99 7.30
N HIS A 70 -45.20 -27.08 7.12
CA HIS A 70 -45.48 -25.67 6.90
C HIS A 70 -45.54 -25.43 5.39
N ALA A 71 -46.63 -24.84 4.90
CA ALA A 71 -46.83 -24.62 3.47
C ALA A 71 -45.81 -23.63 2.90
N ASN A 72 -45.20 -23.99 1.76
CA ASN A 72 -44.25 -23.14 1.06
C ASN A 72 -44.96 -21.93 0.41
N ALA A 73 -45.08 -20.83 1.16
CA ALA A 73 -45.23 -19.52 0.56
C ALA A 73 -43.85 -19.04 0.10
N ALA A 74 -43.62 -18.97 -1.22
CA ALA A 74 -42.37 -18.48 -1.77
C ALA A 74 -42.17 -17.01 -1.37
N ALA A 75 -41.13 -16.74 -0.58
CA ALA A 75 -40.75 -15.38 -0.21
C ALA A 75 -40.29 -14.60 -1.46
N PRO A 76 -40.60 -13.29 -1.56
CA PRO A 76 -40.06 -12.46 -2.63
C PRO A 76 -38.52 -12.40 -2.52
N PRO A 77 -37.79 -12.23 -3.65
CA PRO A 77 -36.34 -12.21 -3.64
C PRO A 77 -35.83 -11.05 -2.76
N PRO A 78 -34.79 -11.27 -1.93
CA PRO A 78 -34.26 -10.23 -1.07
C PRO A 78 -33.70 -9.08 -1.91
N ALA A 79 -34.03 -7.84 -1.53
CA ALA A 79 -33.40 -6.66 -2.09
C ALA A 79 -31.88 -6.77 -1.92
N GLY A 80 -31.12 -6.40 -2.97
CA GLY A 80 -29.68 -6.64 -3.04
C GLY A 80 -28.94 -6.13 -1.81
N GLY A 81 -28.12 -7.00 -1.21
CA GLY A 81 -27.32 -6.65 -0.04
C GLY A 81 -26.28 -5.57 -0.32
N PRO A 82 -25.56 -5.10 0.73
CA PRO A 82 -24.45 -4.17 0.57
C PRO A 82 -23.45 -4.66 -0.49
N PRO A 83 -22.82 -3.74 -1.25
CA PRO A 83 -21.83 -4.14 -2.26
C PRO A 83 -20.71 -4.98 -1.62
N PRO A 84 -20.16 -5.97 -2.33
CA PRO A 84 -19.10 -6.82 -1.80
C PRO A 84 -17.91 -5.97 -1.36
N ALA A 85 -17.33 -6.33 -0.21
CA ALA A 85 -16.16 -5.64 0.32
C ALA A 85 -15.02 -5.61 -0.72
N PRO A 86 -14.22 -4.52 -0.79
CA PRO A 86 -13.09 -4.45 -1.70
C PRO A 86 -12.11 -5.59 -1.38
N LYS A 87 -11.58 -6.21 -2.44
CA LYS A 87 -10.63 -7.32 -2.28
C LYS A 87 -9.36 -6.80 -1.58
N PRO A 88 -8.78 -7.57 -0.63
CA PRO A 88 -7.53 -7.17 0.00
C PRO A 88 -6.42 -7.16 -1.04
N ILE A 89 -5.59 -6.11 -1.01
CA ILE A 89 -4.42 -6.01 -1.89
C ILE A 89 -3.29 -6.81 -1.24
N THR A 90 -2.77 -7.77 -1.99
CA THR A 90 -1.75 -8.75 -1.60
C THR A 90 -0.72 -8.90 -2.72
N LEU A 91 0.39 -9.61 -2.44
CA LEU A 91 1.37 -9.96 -3.49
C LEU A 91 0.72 -10.70 -4.67
N ALA A 92 -0.31 -11.52 -4.44
CA ALA A 92 -1.04 -12.22 -5.51
C ALA A 92 -1.80 -11.27 -6.45
N SER A 93 -2.27 -10.11 -5.96
CA SER A 93 -2.86 -9.05 -6.81
C SER A 93 -1.83 -8.07 -7.39
N ARG A 94 -0.57 -8.16 -6.95
CA ARG A 94 0.58 -7.31 -7.33
C ARG A 94 1.66 -8.20 -7.97
N SER A 95 1.32 -9.02 -8.96
CA SER A 95 2.20 -10.07 -9.51
C SER A 95 3.52 -9.57 -10.16
N GLY A 96 3.62 -8.28 -10.46
CA GLY A 96 4.86 -7.63 -10.92
C GLY A 96 5.71 -6.96 -9.82
N ALA A 97 5.21 -6.91 -8.58
CA ALA A 97 5.91 -6.26 -7.47
C ALA A 97 7.19 -7.02 -7.11
N SER A 98 8.27 -6.27 -6.88
CA SER A 98 9.57 -6.83 -6.50
C SER A 98 10.34 -5.88 -5.59
N GLY A 99 11.36 -6.40 -4.90
CA GLY A 99 12.18 -5.61 -3.98
C GLY A 99 11.35 -4.85 -2.94
N GLY A 100 11.58 -3.54 -2.82
CA GLY A 100 10.89 -2.68 -1.86
C GLY A 100 9.37 -2.57 -2.06
N GLU A 101 8.86 -2.73 -3.29
CA GLU A 101 7.41 -2.76 -3.54
C GLU A 101 6.80 -4.02 -2.92
N ALA A 102 7.37 -5.19 -3.18
CA ALA A 102 6.88 -6.45 -2.63
C ALA A 102 6.91 -6.46 -1.09
N LEU A 103 8.00 -5.95 -0.51
CA LEU A 103 8.14 -5.81 0.94
C LEU A 103 7.12 -4.80 1.53
N TYR A 104 6.80 -3.72 0.82
CA TYR A 104 5.75 -2.78 1.22
C TYR A 104 4.35 -3.43 1.15
N VAL A 105 4.07 -4.20 0.10
CA VAL A 105 2.82 -4.97 -0.05
C VAL A 105 2.64 -5.96 1.10
N GLU A 106 3.68 -6.70 1.47
CA GLU A 106 3.63 -7.70 2.54
C GLU A 106 3.50 -7.08 3.93
N HIS A 107 4.37 -6.14 4.29
CA HIS A 107 4.48 -5.66 5.67
C HIS A 107 3.68 -4.39 5.99
N CYS A 108 3.35 -3.56 5.00
CA CYS A 108 2.84 -2.21 5.24
C CYS A 108 1.41 -1.98 4.70
N MET A 109 1.01 -2.64 3.60
CA MET A 109 -0.28 -2.37 2.96
C MET A 109 -1.51 -2.75 3.80
N SER A 110 -1.39 -3.67 4.76
CA SER A 110 -2.47 -3.98 5.72
C SER A 110 -2.97 -2.74 6.47
N CYS A 111 -2.07 -1.80 6.77
CA CYS A 111 -2.36 -0.53 7.44
C CYS A 111 -2.32 0.69 6.51
N HIS A 112 -1.50 0.67 5.46
CA HIS A 112 -1.26 1.81 4.56
C HIS A 112 -1.81 1.63 3.12
N GLY A 113 -2.57 0.58 2.85
CA GLY A 113 -3.38 0.44 1.63
C GLY A 113 -4.63 1.35 1.64
N PRO A 114 -5.45 1.35 0.56
CA PRO A 114 -6.56 2.30 0.38
C PRO A 114 -7.57 2.36 1.53
N ASN A 115 -7.88 1.20 2.11
CA ASN A 115 -8.84 1.05 3.22
C ASN A 115 -8.15 0.78 4.57
N GLY A 116 -6.82 0.92 4.63
CA GLY A 116 -6.03 0.67 5.83
C GLY A 116 -6.20 1.74 6.90
N MET A 117 -6.13 1.34 8.18
CA MET A 117 -6.30 2.25 9.32
C MET A 117 -5.31 3.42 9.31
N GLY A 118 -4.04 3.15 8.95
CA GLY A 118 -2.99 4.15 8.81
C GLY A 118 -3.33 5.19 7.74
N THR A 119 -3.81 4.77 6.57
CA THR A 119 -4.31 5.66 5.51
C THR A 119 -5.48 6.52 5.98
N GLY A 120 -6.46 5.91 6.67
CA GLY A 120 -7.61 6.63 7.22
C GLY A 120 -7.21 7.70 8.25
N LEU A 121 -6.20 7.43 9.08
CA LEU A 121 -5.66 8.38 10.06
C LEU A 121 -4.80 9.47 9.40
N LEU A 122 -4.00 9.12 8.39
CA LEU A 122 -3.22 10.08 7.60
C LEU A 122 -4.14 11.05 6.86
N ALA A 123 -5.25 10.57 6.28
CA ALA A 123 -6.21 11.38 5.54
C ALA A 123 -6.85 12.52 6.36
N ARG A 124 -6.82 12.44 7.70
CA ARG A 124 -7.26 13.50 8.63
C ARG A 124 -6.21 14.60 8.85
N ARG A 125 -4.96 14.40 8.40
CA ARG A 125 -3.79 15.25 8.73
C ARG A 125 -3.01 15.72 7.52
N VAL A 126 -2.92 14.91 6.46
CA VAL A 126 -2.07 15.15 5.29
C VAL A 126 -2.69 14.51 4.05
N GLN A 127 -2.45 15.11 2.89
CA GLN A 127 -2.80 14.55 1.59
C GLN A 127 -1.59 14.60 0.65
N PRO A 128 -1.42 13.63 -0.27
CA PRO A 128 -2.23 12.41 -0.35
C PRO A 128 -1.98 11.47 0.84
N ALA A 129 -3.03 10.77 1.27
CA ALA A 129 -3.01 9.90 2.45
C ALA A 129 -2.30 8.56 2.22
N LEU A 130 -2.41 8.02 1.00
CA LEU A 130 -1.68 6.83 0.56
C LEU A 130 -0.20 7.12 0.43
N LEU A 131 0.65 6.32 1.07
CA LEU A 131 2.11 6.53 1.06
C LEU A 131 2.70 6.42 -0.34
N GLU A 132 2.24 5.44 -1.14
CA GLU A 132 2.66 5.23 -2.53
C GLU A 132 2.33 6.42 -3.44
N ALA A 133 1.27 7.19 -3.13
CA ALA A 133 0.86 8.34 -3.92
C ALA A 133 1.64 9.63 -3.61
N ARG A 134 2.65 9.58 -2.71
CA ARG A 134 3.42 10.74 -2.28
C ARG A 134 4.73 10.86 -3.06
N ASP A 135 5.10 12.10 -3.34
CA ASP A 135 6.31 12.53 -4.06
C ASP A 135 7.40 13.09 -3.12
N ASN A 136 7.11 13.15 -1.81
CA ASN A 136 7.90 13.88 -0.82
C ASN A 136 8.29 13.05 0.42
N LEU A 137 8.35 11.72 0.28
CA LEU A 137 8.69 10.81 1.37
C LEU A 137 10.20 10.56 1.44
N ALA A 138 10.92 11.31 2.28
CA ALA A 138 12.34 11.06 2.51
C ALA A 138 12.54 9.65 3.13
N ALA A 139 13.40 8.81 2.52
CA ALA A 139 13.62 7.44 2.97
C ALA A 139 13.99 7.35 4.47
N GLN A 140 14.86 8.24 4.95
CA GLN A 140 15.22 8.31 6.38
C GLN A 140 14.04 8.62 7.30
N TYR A 141 13.04 9.39 6.84
CA TYR A 141 11.81 9.60 7.60
C TYR A 141 10.96 8.33 7.68
N VAL A 142 10.85 7.58 6.58
CA VAL A 142 10.16 6.26 6.56
C VAL A 142 10.81 5.30 7.55
N ILE A 143 12.14 5.20 7.55
CA ILE A 143 12.90 4.32 8.45
C ILE A 143 12.67 4.70 9.92
N VAL A 144 12.77 5.99 10.27
CA VAL A 144 12.56 6.46 11.63
C VAL A 144 11.11 6.27 12.08
N ALA A 145 10.14 6.54 11.19
CA ALA A 145 8.72 6.33 11.46
C ALA A 145 8.41 4.86 11.75
N ALA A 146 8.88 3.94 10.89
CA ALA A 146 8.67 2.52 11.07
C ALA A 146 9.37 1.98 12.33
N ARG A 147 10.62 2.38 12.63
CA ARG A 147 11.35 1.87 13.80
C ARG A 147 10.89 2.43 15.14
N ARG A 148 10.32 3.64 15.19
CA ARG A 148 9.86 4.28 16.43
C ARG A 148 8.35 4.22 16.65
N GLY A 149 7.59 3.97 15.58
CA GLY A 149 6.15 4.20 15.56
C GLY A 149 5.81 5.70 15.54
N ILE A 150 4.61 6.03 15.09
CA ILE A 150 4.07 7.41 15.11
C ILE A 150 2.58 7.37 15.46
N GLY A 151 2.24 7.85 16.66
CA GLY A 151 0.84 7.88 17.13
C GLY A 151 0.26 6.48 17.26
N ASN A 152 -0.69 6.14 16.39
CA ASN A 152 -1.33 4.83 16.37
C ASN A 152 -0.57 3.79 15.51
N MET A 153 0.48 4.19 14.79
CA MET A 153 1.39 3.26 14.11
C MET A 153 2.37 2.69 15.14
N PRO A 154 2.34 1.38 15.47
CA PRO A 154 3.31 0.77 16.38
C PRO A 154 4.72 0.69 15.75
N PRO A 155 5.78 0.56 16.56
CA PRO A 155 7.13 0.33 16.04
C PRO A 155 7.27 -1.07 15.42
N ILE A 156 7.83 -1.14 14.22
CA ILE A 156 8.08 -2.38 13.48
C ILE A 156 9.45 -2.96 13.90
N PRO A 157 9.48 -4.12 14.58
CA PRO A 157 10.72 -4.69 15.12
C PRO A 157 11.63 -5.29 14.04
N ARG A 158 12.91 -5.47 14.39
CA ARG A 158 13.93 -6.02 13.48
C ARG A 158 13.68 -7.48 13.06
N GLY A 159 12.90 -8.22 13.85
CA GLY A 159 12.52 -9.60 13.56
C GLY A 159 11.29 -9.74 12.65
N GLU A 160 10.58 -8.65 12.36
CA GLU A 160 9.45 -8.62 11.43
C GLU A 160 9.88 -8.05 10.07
N VAL A 161 10.68 -6.96 10.10
CA VAL A 161 11.32 -6.37 8.92
C VAL A 161 12.76 -6.05 9.29
N SER A 162 13.75 -6.65 8.61
CA SER A 162 15.17 -6.36 8.82
C SER A 162 15.54 -4.94 8.39
N ASP A 163 16.77 -4.49 8.66
CA ASP A 163 17.21 -3.16 8.21
C ASP A 163 17.42 -3.07 6.70
N ALA A 164 17.85 -4.16 6.05
CA ALA A 164 17.98 -4.19 4.60
C ALA A 164 16.61 -4.11 3.91
N GLU A 165 15.62 -4.83 4.43
CA GLU A 165 14.24 -4.79 3.92
C GLU A 165 13.58 -3.44 4.17
N LEU A 166 13.75 -2.86 5.37
CA LEU A 166 13.18 -1.54 5.65
C LEU A 166 13.86 -0.43 4.83
N GLN A 167 15.16 -0.54 4.56
CA GLN A 167 15.85 0.36 3.64
C GLN A 167 15.28 0.22 2.22
N ALA A 168 15.06 -1.00 1.72
CA ALA A 168 14.44 -1.23 0.42
C ALA A 168 12.99 -0.68 0.33
N ILE A 169 12.16 -0.86 1.36
CA ILE A 169 10.82 -0.25 1.45
C ILE A 169 10.92 1.29 1.43
N ALA A 170 11.87 1.85 2.17
CA ALA A 170 12.04 3.30 2.28
C ALA A 170 12.55 3.92 0.97
N ASP A 171 13.46 3.26 0.27
CA ASP A 171 13.95 3.68 -1.04
C ASP A 171 12.87 3.54 -2.12
N TYR A 172 12.05 2.48 -2.06
CA TYR A 172 10.85 2.36 -2.89
C TYR A 172 9.91 3.55 -2.67
N LEU A 173 9.44 3.80 -1.44
CA LEU A 173 8.52 4.91 -1.17
C LEU A 173 9.12 6.30 -1.48
N ALA A 174 10.44 6.47 -1.36
CA ALA A 174 11.14 7.70 -1.71
C ALA A 174 11.29 7.94 -3.21
N ALA A 175 11.20 6.89 -4.04
CA ALA A 175 11.20 6.98 -5.50
C ALA A 175 9.82 7.30 -6.10
N GLY A 176 8.81 7.59 -5.26
CA GLY A 176 7.45 7.90 -5.67
C GLY A 176 7.28 9.25 -6.39
N PRO A 177 6.07 9.57 -6.89
CA PRO A 177 4.82 8.83 -6.66
C PRO A 177 4.69 7.60 -7.56
N HIS A 178 4.15 6.52 -7.00
CA HIS A 178 3.89 5.25 -7.69
C HIS A 178 2.43 5.18 -8.16
N GLU A 179 2.11 4.21 -9.02
CA GLU A 179 0.72 3.87 -9.24
C GLU A 179 0.11 3.31 -7.94
N ALA A 180 -0.74 4.13 -7.33
CA ALA A 180 -1.46 3.79 -6.12
C ALA A 180 -2.35 2.57 -6.35
N ALA A 181 -2.18 1.55 -5.52
CA ALA A 181 -3.01 0.35 -5.56
C ALA A 181 -4.50 0.70 -5.34
N ARG A 182 -5.40 0.03 -6.06
CA ARG A 182 -6.84 0.34 -6.13
C ARG A 182 -7.69 -0.86 -5.75
#